data_AF-A7I500-F1
#
_entry.id   AF-A7I500-F1
#
_cell.length_a   1.000
_cell.length_b   1.000
_cell.length_c   1.000
_cell.angle_alpha   90.00
_cell.angle_beta   90.00
_cell.angle_gamma   90.00
#
_symmetry.space_group_name_H-M   'P 1'
#
loop_
_entity.id
_entity.type
_entity.pdbx_description
1 polymer ?
#
loop_
_entity_poly.entity_id
_entity_poly.type
_entity_poly.pdbx_seq_one_letter_code
_entity_poly.pdbx_strand_id
1 'polypeptide(L)'
;MVKHAKIILCLLVLAVLMVPAVSAWSPGQPWTDNSEHIAAMQAYTAYAGELFKAKMDGAIQYIGTLNQSTSTLQNDEQQFLATVSSVQSMSSNDTITQAWGTMTQQVTQFRTDLKTAISAGNGSGSALQAAVNSSVTADQANIQNLDTTYWTDREKSRLDEFSYNDGRRTDLLTNLTAKGIDVSSAQAIESQIQALQPQLKAALDAKDEAQIRQVNSQIDSLCQQLSQAVVNLSWQARESARLAQFTNTTTRMQDRLTNLTARGLDVSDAQTILSQITALQSQLQTALQNHDQSTLSSVNSQLESLDQQYAQALQQITAQARSQLANQTAQNRENRTAGERRTNQSVGGFAPKFG
;
A
#
# COMPACT_ATOMS: atom_id res chain seq x y z
N MET A 1 -3.89 -41.74 -8.73
CA MET A 1 -4.53 -41.16 -7.52
C MET A 1 -3.76 -39.97 -6.91
N VAL A 2 -2.89 -39.28 -7.67
CA VAL A 2 -2.13 -38.08 -7.25
C VAL A 2 -2.99 -36.78 -7.26
N LYS A 3 -4.24 -36.85 -7.74
CA LYS A 3 -5.09 -35.66 -7.95
C LYS A 3 -5.67 -35.06 -6.65
N HIS A 4 -5.90 -35.84 -5.59
CA HIS A 4 -6.58 -35.33 -4.39
C HIS A 4 -5.62 -34.62 -3.41
N ALA A 5 -4.39 -35.10 -3.26
CA ALA A 5 -3.35 -34.40 -2.49
C ALA A 5 -2.96 -33.06 -3.15
N LYS A 6 -2.93 -33.02 -4.49
CA LYS A 6 -2.72 -31.77 -5.25
C LYS A 6 -3.89 -30.79 -5.13
N ILE A 7 -5.13 -31.24 -4.95
CA ILE A 7 -6.30 -30.36 -4.77
C ILE A 7 -6.29 -29.68 -3.40
N ILE A 8 -5.84 -30.35 -2.34
CA ILE A 8 -5.76 -29.78 -0.98
C ILE A 8 -4.58 -28.81 -0.86
N LEU A 9 -3.41 -29.17 -1.41
CA LEU A 9 -2.27 -28.26 -1.55
C LEU A 9 -2.61 -27.05 -2.44
N CYS A 10 -3.35 -27.25 -3.55
CA CYS A 10 -3.85 -26.15 -4.37
C CYS A 10 -4.86 -25.27 -3.64
N LEU A 11 -5.69 -25.77 -2.72
CA LEU A 11 -6.65 -24.96 -1.95
C LEU A 11 -5.99 -24.15 -0.83
N LEU A 12 -4.89 -24.66 -0.25
CA LEU A 12 -4.00 -23.91 0.65
C LEU A 12 -3.21 -22.83 -0.09
N VAL A 13 -2.89 -23.05 -1.37
CA VAL A 13 -2.27 -22.05 -2.26
C VAL A 13 -3.30 -21.10 -2.91
N LEU A 14 -4.56 -21.51 -3.10
CA LEU A 14 -5.63 -20.67 -3.66
C LEU A 14 -6.20 -19.68 -2.63
N ALA A 15 -6.09 -19.96 -1.33
CA ALA A 15 -6.37 -18.99 -0.27
C ALA A 15 -5.30 -17.88 -0.20
N VAL A 16 -4.09 -18.13 -0.72
CA VAL A 16 -3.06 -17.08 -0.93
C VAL A 16 -3.47 -16.12 -2.06
N LEU A 17 -4.43 -16.50 -2.92
CA LEU A 17 -4.92 -15.72 -4.06
C LEU A 17 -6.32 -15.09 -3.83
N MET A 18 -6.98 -15.34 -2.68
CA MET A 18 -8.35 -14.88 -2.41
C MET A 18 -8.49 -13.96 -1.18
N VAL A 19 -7.41 -13.34 -0.72
CA VAL A 19 -7.58 -11.98 -0.17
C VAL A 19 -7.66 -11.11 -1.42
N PRO A 20 -8.75 -10.33 -1.64
CA PRO A 20 -8.78 -9.40 -2.76
C PRO A 20 -7.46 -8.65 -2.69
N ALA A 21 -6.72 -8.69 -3.81
CA ALA A 21 -5.62 -7.77 -4.07
C ALA A 21 -6.02 -6.48 -3.37
N VAL A 22 -5.23 -6.06 -2.39
CA VAL A 22 -5.33 -4.72 -1.82
C VAL A 22 -5.25 -3.87 -3.08
N SER A 23 -6.42 -3.45 -3.56
CA SER A 23 -6.60 -3.00 -4.94
C SER A 23 -5.59 -1.90 -5.04
N ALA A 24 -4.59 -2.13 -5.90
CA ALA A 24 -3.38 -1.34 -6.00
C ALA A 24 -3.78 0.08 -5.70
N TRP A 25 -3.29 0.59 -4.57
CA TRP A 25 -3.45 1.97 -4.11
C TRP A 25 -3.39 2.83 -5.35
N SER A 26 -4.56 3.19 -5.88
CA SER A 26 -4.63 3.94 -7.12
C SER A 26 -4.09 5.30 -6.69
N PRO A 27 -2.92 5.71 -7.19
CA PRO A 27 -2.61 7.11 -7.10
C PRO A 27 -3.62 7.74 -8.05
N GLY A 28 -4.77 8.15 -7.51
CA GLY A 28 -5.50 9.26 -8.10
C GLY A 28 -4.47 10.36 -8.43
N GLN A 29 -4.74 11.12 -9.49
CA GLN A 29 -3.74 11.99 -10.14
C GLN A 29 -2.66 12.47 -9.17
N PRO A 30 -1.38 12.23 -9.48
CA PRO A 30 -0.31 12.68 -8.61
C PRO A 30 -0.55 14.17 -8.33
N TRP A 31 -0.59 14.53 -7.03
CA TRP A 31 -0.90 15.87 -6.55
C TRP A 31 -0.08 16.97 -7.25
N THR A 32 1.04 16.58 -7.84
CA THR A 32 1.94 17.40 -8.64
C THR A 32 1.25 18.21 -9.74
N ASP A 33 0.14 17.74 -10.33
CA ASP A 33 -0.58 18.51 -11.38
C ASP A 33 -1.94 19.06 -10.89
N ASN A 34 -2.16 19.11 -9.57
CA ASN A 34 -3.34 19.74 -9.00
C ASN A 34 -3.34 21.26 -9.29
N SER A 35 -4.51 21.80 -9.67
CA SER A 35 -4.67 23.20 -10.07
C SER A 35 -4.22 24.22 -9.02
N GLU A 36 -4.48 23.95 -7.75
CA GLU A 36 -4.09 24.80 -6.63
C GLU A 36 -2.57 24.80 -6.43
N HIS A 37 -1.93 23.63 -6.58
CA HIS A 37 -0.46 23.53 -6.55
C HIS A 37 0.18 24.29 -7.71
N ILE A 38 -0.34 24.12 -8.93
CA ILE A 38 0.12 24.85 -10.11
C ILE A 38 -0.03 26.37 -9.91
N ALA A 39 -1.19 26.82 -9.40
CA ALA A 39 -1.42 28.23 -9.10
C ALA A 39 -0.41 28.79 -8.09
N ALA A 40 -0.14 28.06 -7.00
CA ALA A 40 0.86 28.46 -6.01
C ALA A 40 2.28 28.58 -6.61
N MET A 41 2.67 27.65 -7.50
CA MET A 41 3.96 27.72 -8.19
C MET A 41 4.04 28.92 -9.16
N GLN A 42 2.96 29.19 -9.90
CA GLN A 42 2.87 30.35 -10.80
C GLN A 42 2.96 31.67 -10.02
N ALA A 43 2.26 31.78 -8.90
CA ALA A 43 2.28 32.94 -8.02
C ALA A 43 3.66 33.15 -7.38
N TYR A 44 4.32 32.07 -6.92
CA TYR A 44 5.70 32.14 -6.43
C TYR A 44 6.65 32.67 -7.52
N THR A 45 6.49 32.19 -8.75
CA THR A 45 7.31 32.60 -9.89
C THR A 45 7.10 34.08 -10.23
N ALA A 46 5.86 34.57 -10.19
CA ALA A 46 5.56 35.99 -10.39
C ALA A 46 6.22 36.86 -9.29
N TYR A 47 6.04 36.48 -8.02
CA TYR A 47 6.66 37.17 -6.87
C TYR A 47 8.19 37.21 -6.97
N ALA A 48 8.81 36.04 -7.18
CA ALA A 48 10.26 35.95 -7.27
C ALA A 48 10.79 36.67 -8.52
N GLY A 49 10.06 36.57 -9.64
CA GLY A 49 10.36 37.27 -10.88
C GLY A 49 10.44 38.78 -10.69
N GLU A 50 9.43 39.38 -10.05
CA GLU A 50 9.42 40.81 -9.75
C GLU A 50 10.55 41.23 -8.80
N LEU A 51 10.80 40.44 -7.75
CA LEU A 51 11.89 40.71 -6.82
C LEU A 51 13.27 40.66 -7.51
N PHE A 52 13.48 39.70 -8.41
CA PHE A 52 14.73 39.61 -9.17
C PHE A 52 14.85 40.70 -10.22
N LYS A 53 13.75 41.07 -10.90
CA LYS A 53 13.69 42.22 -11.80
C LYS A 53 14.16 43.49 -11.10
N ALA A 54 13.54 43.85 -9.97
CA ALA A 54 13.91 45.05 -9.22
C ALA A 54 15.41 45.03 -8.81
N LYS A 55 15.97 43.86 -8.47
CA LYS A 55 17.40 43.71 -8.20
C LYS A 55 18.27 43.88 -9.45
N MET A 56 17.87 43.32 -10.59
CA MET A 56 18.56 43.46 -11.87
C MET A 56 18.55 44.91 -12.34
N ASP A 57 17.40 45.58 -12.31
CA ASP A 57 17.22 47.00 -12.61
C ASP A 57 18.19 47.88 -11.80
N GLY A 58 18.25 47.69 -10.47
CA GLY A 58 19.15 48.46 -9.60
C GLY A 58 20.63 48.20 -9.91
N ALA A 59 20.99 46.97 -10.25
CA ALA A 59 22.34 46.62 -10.67
C ALA A 59 22.70 47.23 -12.04
N ILE A 60 21.79 47.18 -13.01
CA ILE A 60 21.93 47.79 -14.33
C ILE A 60 22.10 49.31 -14.22
N GLN A 61 21.26 49.96 -13.42
CA GLN A 61 21.35 51.39 -13.18
C GLN A 61 22.72 51.76 -12.58
N TYR A 62 23.20 50.99 -11.60
CA TYR A 62 24.52 51.19 -11.00
C TYR A 62 25.65 51.06 -12.03
N ILE A 63 25.63 50.03 -12.88
CA ILE A 63 26.60 49.88 -13.98
C ILE A 63 26.57 51.07 -14.93
N GLY A 64 25.38 51.61 -15.22
CA GLY A 64 25.22 52.84 -15.98
C GLY A 64 25.96 54.03 -15.34
N THR A 65 25.93 54.15 -14.01
CA THR A 65 26.68 55.22 -13.30
C THR A 65 28.20 55.10 -13.40
N LEU A 66 28.71 53.89 -13.67
CA LEU A 66 30.14 53.63 -13.91
C LEU A 66 30.55 53.91 -15.38
N ASN A 67 29.65 54.45 -16.20
CA ASN A 67 29.82 54.65 -17.64
C ASN A 67 30.20 53.35 -18.40
N GLN A 68 29.74 52.21 -17.90
CA GLN A 68 29.92 50.91 -18.55
C GLN A 68 28.70 50.57 -19.42
N SER A 69 28.89 49.74 -20.44
CA SER A 69 27.77 49.24 -21.24
C SER A 69 26.86 48.34 -20.40
N THR A 70 25.54 48.56 -20.51
CA THR A 70 24.50 47.75 -19.85
C THR A 70 23.85 46.73 -20.75
N SER A 71 24.21 46.69 -22.05
CA SER A 71 23.48 45.93 -23.06
C SER A 71 23.40 44.43 -22.76
N THR A 72 24.49 43.82 -22.31
CA THR A 72 24.51 42.38 -21.94
C THR A 72 23.60 42.12 -20.75
N LEU A 73 23.67 42.95 -19.70
CA LEU A 73 22.85 42.80 -18.51
C LEU A 73 21.35 42.98 -18.81
N GLN A 74 21.01 43.93 -19.68
CA GLN A 74 19.63 44.14 -20.15
C GLN A 74 19.12 42.95 -20.96
N ASN A 75 19.97 42.33 -21.78
CA ASN A 75 19.61 41.11 -22.50
C ASN A 75 19.34 39.94 -21.54
N ASP A 76 20.21 39.74 -20.54
CA ASP A 76 20.03 38.70 -19.53
C ASP A 76 18.74 38.89 -18.72
N GLU A 77 18.46 40.13 -18.33
CA GLU A 77 17.20 40.50 -17.66
C GLU A 77 15.98 40.20 -18.54
N GLN A 78 16.00 40.61 -19.81
CA GLN A 78 14.91 40.34 -20.74
C GLN A 78 14.65 38.84 -20.93
N GLN A 79 15.71 38.04 -21.02
CA GLN A 79 15.59 36.58 -21.10
C GLN A 79 14.98 35.99 -19.83
N PHE A 80 15.41 36.47 -18.66
CA PHE A 80 14.83 36.08 -17.38
C PHE A 80 13.33 36.41 -17.31
N LEU A 81 12.96 37.64 -17.67
CA LEU A 81 11.56 38.09 -17.66
C LEU A 81 10.68 37.34 -18.67
N ALA A 82 11.24 36.97 -19.83
CA ALA A 82 10.55 36.13 -20.80
C ALA A 82 10.24 34.74 -20.20
N THR A 83 11.17 34.13 -19.47
CA THR A 83 10.94 32.87 -18.77
C THR A 83 9.87 33.02 -17.70
N VAL A 84 9.96 34.05 -16.84
CA VAL A 84 8.94 34.36 -15.80
C VAL A 84 7.54 34.47 -16.42
N SER A 85 7.42 35.21 -17.53
CA SER A 85 6.15 35.41 -18.22
C SER A 85 5.58 34.10 -18.78
N SER A 86 6.43 33.22 -19.31
CA SER A 86 6.00 31.93 -19.87
C SER A 86 5.37 31.00 -18.83
N VAL A 87 5.82 31.06 -17.57
CA VAL A 87 5.35 30.21 -16.48
C VAL A 87 3.85 30.40 -16.20
N GLN A 88 3.32 31.60 -16.42
CA GLN A 88 1.90 31.91 -16.19
C GLN A 88 0.94 31.10 -17.08
N SER A 89 1.45 30.49 -18.17
CA SER A 89 0.67 29.64 -19.08
C SER A 89 0.89 28.14 -18.86
N MET A 90 1.81 27.75 -17.97
CA MET A 90 2.18 26.35 -17.75
C MET A 90 1.19 25.66 -16.82
N SER A 91 0.81 24.43 -17.14
CA SER A 91 -0.20 23.65 -16.40
C SER A 91 0.35 22.40 -15.71
N SER A 92 1.67 22.22 -15.67
CA SER A 92 2.29 21.04 -15.04
C SER A 92 3.49 21.42 -14.16
N ASN A 93 3.67 20.69 -13.06
CA ASN A 93 4.76 20.94 -12.12
C ASN A 93 6.13 20.77 -12.78
N ASP A 94 6.27 19.80 -13.68
CA ASP A 94 7.52 19.51 -14.37
C ASP A 94 7.94 20.68 -15.27
N THR A 95 7.01 21.24 -16.05
CA THR A 95 7.29 22.40 -16.91
C THR A 95 7.67 23.64 -16.10
N ILE A 96 6.99 23.88 -14.98
CA ILE A 96 7.30 25.03 -14.12
C ILE A 96 8.66 24.84 -13.43
N THR A 97 8.97 23.61 -13.00
CA THR A 97 10.27 23.27 -12.39
C THR A 97 11.42 23.45 -13.39
N GLN A 98 11.23 23.04 -14.65
CA GLN A 98 12.21 23.26 -15.73
C GLN A 98 12.42 24.75 -16.00
N ALA A 99 11.35 25.54 -16.02
CA ALA A 99 11.43 26.99 -16.15
C ALA A 99 12.21 27.63 -14.98
N TRP A 100 11.98 27.18 -13.75
CA TRP A 100 12.76 27.56 -12.57
C TRP A 100 14.25 27.25 -12.70
N GLY A 101 14.59 26.07 -13.24
CA GLY A 101 15.97 25.71 -13.57
C GLY A 101 16.60 26.70 -14.56
N THR A 102 15.85 27.07 -15.59
CA THR A 102 16.28 28.06 -16.60
C THR A 102 16.47 29.45 -16.00
N MET A 103 15.52 29.92 -15.19
CA MET A 103 15.62 31.18 -14.45
C MET A 103 16.86 31.24 -13.56
N THR A 104 17.18 30.14 -12.87
CA THR A 104 18.37 30.04 -12.01
C THR A 104 19.67 30.18 -12.82
N GLN A 105 19.72 29.56 -14.01
CA GLN A 105 20.85 29.70 -14.92
C GLN A 105 20.98 31.15 -15.44
N GLN A 106 19.87 31.77 -15.83
CA GLN A 106 19.85 33.16 -16.30
C GLN A 106 20.31 34.14 -15.21
N VAL A 107 19.85 33.98 -13.96
CA VAL A 107 20.34 34.76 -12.81
C VAL A 107 21.84 34.55 -12.57
N THR A 108 22.33 33.33 -12.76
CA THR A 108 23.77 33.01 -12.62
C THR A 108 24.60 33.67 -13.72
N GLN A 109 24.10 33.68 -14.96
CA GLN A 109 24.72 34.38 -16.07
C GLN A 109 24.76 35.89 -15.82
N PHE A 110 23.62 36.50 -15.46
CA PHE A 110 23.54 37.91 -15.10
C PHE A 110 24.56 38.30 -14.02
N ARG A 111 24.71 37.48 -12.97
CA ARG A 111 25.70 37.73 -11.90
C ARG A 111 27.14 37.68 -12.40
N THR A 112 27.43 36.77 -13.34
CA THR A 112 28.75 36.63 -13.95
C THR A 112 29.10 37.86 -14.78
N ASP A 113 28.16 38.32 -15.61
CA ASP A 113 28.32 39.50 -16.44
C ASP A 113 28.35 40.79 -15.62
N LEU A 114 27.54 40.86 -14.55
CA LEU A 114 27.56 41.97 -13.60
C LEU A 114 28.92 42.10 -12.91
N LYS A 115 29.50 40.99 -12.46
CA LYS A 115 30.83 40.99 -11.84
C LYS A 115 31.90 41.52 -12.79
N THR A 116 31.81 41.14 -14.06
CA THR A 116 32.71 41.62 -15.12
C THR A 116 32.55 43.12 -15.33
N ALA A 117 31.32 43.63 -15.44
CA ALA A 117 31.02 45.05 -15.61
C ALA A 117 31.47 45.91 -14.41
N ILE A 118 31.24 45.42 -13.17
CA ILE A 118 31.73 46.09 -11.95
C ILE A 118 33.26 46.21 -11.97
N SER A 119 33.95 45.11 -12.33
CA SER A 119 35.41 45.09 -12.34
C SER A 119 35.98 46.04 -13.40
N ALA A 120 35.38 46.09 -14.59
CA ALA A 120 35.77 47.00 -15.67
C ALA A 120 35.57 48.48 -15.29
N GLY A 121 34.50 48.78 -14.54
CA GLY A 121 34.18 50.12 -14.06
C GLY A 121 34.84 50.53 -12.74
N ASN A 122 35.72 49.70 -12.16
CA ASN A 122 36.27 49.89 -10.80
C ASN A 122 35.17 50.15 -9.74
N GLY A 123 34.05 49.44 -9.85
CA GLY A 123 32.89 49.62 -8.98
C GLY A 123 33.08 49.06 -7.57
N SER A 124 32.21 49.48 -6.65
CA SER A 124 32.15 49.07 -5.24
C SER A 124 30.92 48.21 -4.96
N GLY A 125 31.12 47.11 -4.22
CA GLY A 125 30.02 46.26 -3.77
C GLY A 125 29.01 46.96 -2.86
N SER A 126 29.44 47.92 -2.04
CA SER A 126 28.53 48.69 -1.18
C SER A 126 27.63 49.64 -1.96
N ALA A 127 28.16 50.26 -3.03
CA ALA A 127 27.39 51.12 -3.92
C ALA A 127 26.38 50.32 -4.75
N LEU A 128 26.79 49.14 -5.25
CA LEU A 128 25.87 48.18 -5.88
C LEU A 128 24.73 47.80 -4.93
N GLN A 129 25.06 47.42 -3.70
CA GLN A 129 24.05 47.01 -2.72
C GLN A 129 23.06 48.14 -2.41
N ALA A 130 23.54 49.38 -2.29
CA ALA A 130 22.67 50.55 -2.11
C ALA A 130 21.73 50.77 -3.30
N ALA A 131 22.24 50.65 -4.54
CA ALA A 131 21.43 50.78 -5.75
C ALA A 131 20.36 49.68 -5.86
N VAL A 132 20.75 48.42 -5.60
CA VAL A 132 19.83 47.28 -5.56
C VAL A 132 18.74 47.48 -4.50
N ASN A 133 19.11 47.87 -3.28
CA ASN A 133 18.14 48.10 -2.20
C ASN A 133 17.18 49.27 -2.54
N SER A 134 17.70 50.33 -3.16
CA SER A 134 16.88 51.46 -3.60
C SER A 134 15.85 51.03 -4.65
N SER A 135 16.26 50.21 -5.62
CA SER A 135 15.38 49.69 -6.66
C SER A 135 14.31 48.75 -6.08
N VAL A 136 14.69 47.82 -5.21
CA VAL A 136 13.72 46.96 -4.48
C VAL A 136 12.74 47.79 -3.65
N THR A 137 13.21 48.86 -3.01
CA THR A 137 12.34 49.75 -2.23
C THR A 137 11.35 50.50 -3.13
N ALA A 138 11.75 50.88 -4.35
CA ALA A 138 10.87 51.54 -5.31
C ALA A 138 9.71 50.64 -5.76
N ASP A 139 9.98 49.34 -5.98
CA ASP A 139 8.99 48.35 -6.42
C ASP A 139 8.30 47.62 -5.24
N GLN A 140 8.57 48.03 -4.00
CA GLN A 140 8.16 47.32 -2.78
C GLN A 140 6.66 47.02 -2.71
N ALA A 141 5.81 47.95 -3.14
CA ALA A 141 4.36 47.76 -3.11
C ALA A 141 3.90 46.63 -4.06
N ASN A 142 4.49 46.55 -5.26
CA ASN A 142 4.18 45.48 -6.21
C ASN A 142 4.66 44.12 -5.69
N ILE A 143 5.90 44.08 -5.17
CA ILE A 143 6.50 42.90 -4.57
C ILE A 143 5.64 42.37 -3.40
N GLN A 144 5.13 43.26 -2.53
CA GLN A 144 4.27 42.88 -1.41
C GLN A 144 2.90 42.33 -1.85
N ASN A 145 2.32 42.88 -2.91
CA ASN A 145 1.07 42.37 -3.46
C ASN A 145 1.26 40.94 -4.00
N LEU A 146 2.31 40.70 -4.80
CA LEU A 146 2.63 39.39 -5.33
C LEU A 146 3.01 38.38 -4.24
N ASP A 147 3.74 38.80 -3.21
CA ASP A 147 4.03 37.97 -2.03
C ASP A 147 2.73 37.54 -1.34
N THR A 148 1.78 38.47 -1.17
CA THR A 148 0.48 38.16 -0.58
C THR A 148 -0.29 37.14 -1.42
N THR A 149 -0.36 37.32 -2.74
CA THR A 149 -0.98 36.35 -3.66
C THR A 149 -0.34 34.97 -3.54
N TYR A 150 1.00 34.90 -3.59
CA TYR A 150 1.74 33.66 -3.42
C TYR A 150 1.38 32.94 -2.11
N TRP A 151 1.37 33.65 -0.99
CA TRP A 151 1.06 33.03 0.31
C TRP A 151 -0.39 32.55 0.40
N THR A 152 -1.34 33.30 -0.17
CA THR A 152 -2.74 32.86 -0.25
C THR A 152 -2.89 31.59 -1.09
N ASP A 153 -2.27 31.55 -2.28
CA ASP A 153 -2.37 30.38 -3.16
C ASP A 153 -1.65 29.17 -2.57
N ARG A 154 -0.49 29.38 -1.93
CA ARG A 154 0.23 28.34 -1.21
C ARG A 154 -0.56 27.78 -0.04
N GLU A 155 -1.21 28.62 0.75
CA GLU A 155 -2.07 28.16 1.84
C GLU A 155 -3.19 27.27 1.29
N LYS A 156 -3.90 27.75 0.27
CA LYS A 156 -4.98 26.99 -0.38
C LYS A 156 -4.48 25.63 -0.87
N SER A 157 -3.37 25.62 -1.62
CA SER A 157 -2.76 24.39 -2.13
C SER A 157 -2.40 23.41 -1.01
N ARG A 158 -1.70 23.87 0.03
CA ARG A 158 -1.24 23.00 1.12
C ARG A 158 -2.37 22.44 1.96
N LEU A 159 -3.44 23.21 2.18
CA LEU A 159 -4.61 22.73 2.90
C LEU A 159 -5.44 21.76 2.06
N ASP A 160 -5.57 22.00 0.76
CA ASP A 160 -6.25 21.07 -0.15
C ASP A 160 -5.47 19.75 -0.26
N GLU A 161 -4.13 19.79 -0.33
CA GLU A 161 -3.27 18.60 -0.31
C GLU A 161 -3.46 17.78 0.97
N PHE A 162 -3.51 18.48 2.11
CA PHE A 162 -3.73 17.87 3.41
C PHE A 162 -5.08 17.14 3.42
N SER A 163 -6.16 17.83 3.04
CA SER A 163 -7.52 17.28 3.01
C SER A 163 -7.67 16.13 2.02
N TYR A 164 -7.04 16.21 0.85
CA TYR A 164 -7.02 15.11 -0.12
C TYR A 164 -6.38 13.85 0.47
N ASN A 165 -5.21 13.99 1.10
CA ASN A 165 -4.52 12.86 1.71
C ASN A 165 -5.24 12.32 2.94
N ASP A 166 -5.85 13.19 3.74
CA ASP A 166 -6.72 12.83 4.87
C ASP A 166 -7.91 11.97 4.44
N GLY A 167 -8.62 12.39 3.38
CA GLY A 167 -9.71 11.59 2.80
C GLY A 167 -9.24 10.19 2.39
N ARG A 168 -8.07 10.10 1.73
CA ARG A 168 -7.51 8.79 1.30
C ARG A 168 -7.17 7.87 2.47
N ARG A 169 -6.55 8.40 3.53
CA ARG A 169 -6.21 7.61 4.72
C ARG A 169 -7.48 7.16 5.45
N THR A 170 -8.46 8.05 5.59
CA THR A 170 -9.76 7.73 6.19
C THR A 170 -10.53 6.66 5.40
N ASP A 171 -10.56 6.75 4.06
CA ASP A 171 -11.20 5.76 3.19
C ASP A 171 -10.54 4.38 3.32
N LEU A 172 -9.19 4.34 3.40
CA LEU A 172 -8.45 3.12 3.61
C LEU A 172 -8.82 2.45 4.94
N LEU A 173 -8.83 3.20 6.05
CA LEU A 173 -9.21 2.67 7.37
C LEU A 173 -10.67 2.22 7.40
N THR A 174 -11.56 2.96 6.73
CA THR A 174 -12.97 2.57 6.56
C THR A 174 -13.10 1.24 5.81
N ASN A 175 -12.33 1.05 4.73
CA ASN A 175 -12.33 -0.19 3.96
C ASN A 175 -11.83 -1.39 4.78
N LEU A 176 -10.78 -1.21 5.59
CA LEU A 176 -10.26 -2.23 6.49
C LEU A 176 -11.28 -2.59 7.58
N THR A 177 -11.92 -1.57 8.17
CA THR A 177 -12.99 -1.75 9.16
C THR A 177 -14.17 -2.55 8.58
N ALA A 178 -14.59 -2.22 7.35
CA ALA A 178 -15.66 -2.94 6.66
C ALA A 178 -15.33 -4.43 6.39
N LYS A 179 -14.04 -4.78 6.38
CA LYS A 179 -13.55 -6.16 6.30
C LYS A 179 -13.42 -6.84 7.67
N GLY A 180 -13.87 -6.19 8.75
CA GLY A 180 -13.81 -6.71 10.12
C GLY A 180 -12.43 -6.62 10.76
N ILE A 181 -11.53 -5.81 10.20
CA ILE A 181 -10.19 -5.59 10.77
C ILE A 181 -10.31 -4.48 11.82
N ASP A 182 -9.78 -4.73 13.02
CA ASP A 182 -9.66 -3.70 14.06
C ASP A 182 -8.60 -2.66 13.66
N VAL A 183 -9.05 -1.45 13.34
CA VAL A 183 -8.18 -0.34 12.95
C VAL A 183 -7.91 0.67 14.08
N SER A 184 -8.32 0.38 15.32
CA SER A 184 -8.29 1.35 16.43
C SER A 184 -6.94 2.05 16.62
N SER A 185 -5.83 1.31 16.53
CA SER A 185 -4.48 1.87 16.63
C SER A 185 -4.11 2.77 15.45
N ALA A 186 -4.42 2.36 14.22
CA ALA A 186 -4.20 3.14 13.01
C ALA A 186 -5.09 4.40 12.99
N GLN A 187 -6.33 4.29 13.45
CA GLN A 187 -7.26 5.41 13.59
C GLN A 187 -6.76 6.45 14.59
N ALA A 188 -6.15 6.02 15.70
CA ALA A 188 -5.55 6.94 16.67
C ALA A 188 -4.39 7.74 16.05
N ILE A 189 -3.56 7.11 15.20
CA ILE A 189 -2.49 7.81 14.47
C ILE A 189 -3.09 8.79 13.46
N GLU A 190 -4.14 8.40 12.73
CA GLU A 190 -4.83 9.30 11.79
C GLU A 190 -5.37 10.54 12.50
N SER A 191 -5.99 10.38 13.67
CA SER A 191 -6.47 11.51 14.47
C SER A 191 -5.33 12.44 14.92
N GLN A 192 -4.13 11.92 15.15
CA GLN A 192 -2.95 12.75 15.44
C GLN A 192 -2.51 13.54 14.21
N ILE A 193 -2.57 12.95 13.01
CA ILE A 193 -2.28 13.66 11.76
C ILE A 193 -3.29 14.79 11.55
N GLN A 194 -4.59 14.50 11.69
CA GLN A 194 -5.68 15.48 11.59
C GLN A 194 -5.49 16.66 12.54
N ALA A 195 -5.04 16.40 13.78
CA ALA A 195 -4.78 17.42 14.77
C ALA A 195 -3.63 18.39 14.41
N LEU A 196 -2.80 18.07 13.40
CA LEU A 196 -1.74 18.95 12.90
C LEU A 196 -2.24 19.96 11.85
N GLN A 197 -3.42 19.78 11.26
CA GLN A 197 -3.95 20.72 10.26
C GLN A 197 -4.03 22.17 10.76
N PRO A 198 -4.54 22.46 11.97
CA PRO A 198 -4.58 23.83 12.48
C PRO A 198 -3.19 24.44 12.69
N GLN A 199 -2.19 23.62 13.04
CA GLN A 199 -0.81 24.07 13.20
C GLN A 199 -0.17 24.40 11.85
N LEU A 200 -0.44 23.59 10.83
CA LEU A 200 -0.01 23.86 9.46
C LEU A 200 -0.63 25.16 8.96
N LYS A 201 -1.95 25.35 9.17
CA LYS A 201 -2.63 26.59 8.81
C LYS A 201 -2.02 27.80 9.53
N ALA A 202 -1.84 27.74 10.85
CA ALA A 202 -1.26 28.84 11.61
C ALA A 202 0.15 29.21 11.12
N ALA A 203 0.96 28.20 10.73
CA ALA A 203 2.29 28.43 10.18
C ALA A 203 2.25 29.10 8.78
N LEU A 204 1.28 28.72 7.94
CA LEU A 204 1.04 29.34 6.63
C LEU A 204 0.56 30.79 6.79
N ASP A 205 -0.40 31.04 7.69
CA ASP A 205 -0.91 32.39 7.99
C ASP A 205 0.21 33.31 8.51
N ALA A 206 1.12 32.78 9.31
CA ALA A 206 2.28 33.49 9.85
C ALA A 206 3.46 33.62 8.86
N LYS A 207 3.38 32.97 7.69
CA LYS A 207 4.47 32.88 6.70
C LYS A 207 5.77 32.29 7.30
N ASP A 208 5.64 31.41 8.29
CA ASP A 208 6.77 30.83 9.02
C ASP A 208 7.24 29.52 8.37
N GLU A 209 8.22 29.65 7.47
CA GLU A 209 8.84 28.51 6.78
C GLU A 209 9.46 27.47 7.73
N ALA A 210 9.97 27.88 8.90
CA ALA A 210 10.58 26.94 9.84
C ALA A 210 9.49 26.09 10.51
N GLN A 211 8.40 26.73 10.93
CA GLN A 211 7.25 26.04 11.50
C GLN A 211 6.54 25.16 10.47
N ILE A 212 6.38 25.61 9.22
CA ILE A 212 5.83 24.79 8.12
C ILE A 212 6.66 23.50 7.95
N ARG A 213 7.99 23.61 7.89
CA ARG A 213 8.87 22.43 7.80
C ARG A 213 8.74 21.50 9.00
N GLN A 214 8.65 22.06 10.20
CA GLN A 214 8.49 21.28 11.43
C GLN A 214 7.18 20.48 11.42
N VAL A 215 6.05 21.13 11.10
CA VAL A 215 4.73 20.47 11.05
C VAL A 215 4.71 19.40 9.94
N ASN A 216 5.24 19.68 8.75
CA ASN A 216 5.34 18.68 7.69
C ASN A 216 6.16 17.46 8.11
N SER A 217 7.29 17.66 8.79
CA SER A 217 8.11 16.55 9.31
C SER A 217 7.34 15.67 10.33
N GLN A 218 6.51 16.28 11.18
CA GLN A 218 5.65 15.54 12.10
C GLN A 218 4.57 14.76 11.34
N ILE A 219 3.93 15.37 10.34
CA ILE A 219 2.95 14.70 9.46
C ILE A 219 3.60 13.50 8.76
N ASP A 220 4.80 13.67 8.18
CA ASP A 220 5.51 12.61 7.46
C ASP A 220 5.85 11.43 8.38
N SER A 221 6.34 11.71 9.59
CA SER A 221 6.63 10.69 10.60
C SER A 221 5.38 9.90 10.99
N LEU A 222 4.26 10.57 11.21
CA LEU A 222 2.99 9.92 11.54
C LEU A 222 2.42 9.14 10.34
N CYS A 223 2.56 9.64 9.12
CA CYS A 223 2.19 8.91 7.90
C CYS A 223 2.99 7.60 7.76
N GLN A 224 4.28 7.61 8.07
CA GLN A 224 5.11 6.40 8.08
C GLN A 224 4.64 5.41 9.16
N GLN A 225 4.34 5.90 10.36
CA GLN A 225 3.79 5.07 11.44
C GLN A 225 2.44 4.46 11.06
N LEU A 226 1.55 5.25 10.44
CA LEU A 226 0.27 4.77 9.94
C LEU A 226 0.45 3.69 8.88
N SER A 227 1.34 3.93 7.90
CA SER A 227 1.65 2.95 6.87
C SER A 227 2.12 1.63 7.47
N GLN A 228 3.01 1.68 8.48
CA GLN A 228 3.47 0.48 9.17
C GLN A 228 2.34 -0.20 9.95
N ALA A 229 1.47 0.56 10.61
CA ALA A 229 0.31 0.03 11.30
C ALA A 229 -0.63 -0.70 10.33
N VAL A 230 -0.93 -0.10 9.18
CA VAL A 230 -1.76 -0.72 8.14
C VAL A 230 -1.13 -1.99 7.58
N VAL A 231 0.19 -2.01 7.35
CA VAL A 231 0.90 -3.23 6.92
C VAL A 231 0.73 -4.33 7.96
N ASN A 232 0.93 -4.03 9.24
CA ASN A 232 0.75 -4.99 10.33
C ASN A 232 -0.69 -5.51 10.41
N LEU A 233 -1.69 -4.64 10.25
CA LEU A 233 -3.11 -5.02 10.22
C LEU A 233 -3.44 -5.93 9.05
N SER A 234 -2.95 -5.60 7.86
CA SER A 234 -3.17 -6.41 6.66
C SER A 234 -2.61 -7.82 6.80
N TRP A 235 -1.47 -7.93 7.49
CA TRP A 235 -0.86 -9.18 7.86
C TRP A 235 -1.71 -9.91 8.92
N GLN A 236 -2.06 -9.30 10.04
CA GLN A 236 -2.90 -9.96 11.06
C GLN A 236 -4.23 -10.51 10.49
N ALA A 237 -4.85 -9.78 9.56
CA ALA A 237 -6.05 -10.23 8.88
C ALA A 237 -5.83 -11.49 8.04
N ARG A 238 -4.72 -11.54 7.27
CA ARG A 238 -4.35 -12.70 6.46
C ARG A 238 -4.05 -13.92 7.34
N GLU A 239 -3.35 -13.73 8.44
CA GLU A 239 -2.96 -14.79 9.37
C GLU A 239 -4.22 -15.38 10.05
N SER A 240 -5.14 -14.51 10.45
CA SER A 240 -6.44 -14.92 11.04
C SER A 240 -7.26 -15.75 10.05
N ALA A 241 -7.27 -15.37 8.76
CA ALA A 241 -7.92 -16.15 7.72
C ALA A 241 -7.26 -17.53 7.51
N ARG A 242 -5.92 -17.62 7.56
CA ARG A 242 -5.20 -18.90 7.48
C ARG A 242 -5.55 -19.82 8.65
N LEU A 243 -5.61 -19.27 9.87
CA LEU A 243 -5.97 -20.06 11.06
C LEU A 243 -7.44 -20.53 11.00
N ALA A 244 -8.36 -19.69 10.53
CA ALA A 244 -9.75 -20.08 10.33
C ALA A 244 -9.89 -21.19 9.28
N GLN A 245 -9.13 -21.14 8.18
CA GLN A 245 -9.11 -22.20 7.17
C GLN A 245 -8.56 -23.51 7.74
N PHE A 246 -7.50 -23.44 8.55
CA PHE A 246 -6.95 -24.61 9.23
C PHE A 246 -8.01 -25.27 10.11
N THR A 247 -8.67 -24.50 10.99
CA THR A 247 -9.76 -24.98 11.85
C THR A 247 -10.91 -25.61 11.04
N ASN A 248 -11.37 -24.94 9.98
CA ASN A 248 -12.44 -25.48 9.13
C ASN A 248 -12.05 -26.82 8.46
N THR A 249 -10.77 -26.97 8.12
CA THR A 249 -10.25 -28.19 7.48
C THR A 249 -10.22 -29.34 8.48
N THR A 250 -9.71 -29.11 9.69
CA THR A 250 -9.66 -30.14 10.75
C THR A 250 -11.06 -30.53 11.20
N THR A 251 -12.02 -29.60 11.28
CA THR A 251 -13.43 -29.92 11.54
C THR A 251 -14.01 -30.83 10.46
N ARG A 252 -13.79 -30.53 9.17
CA ARG A 252 -14.27 -31.41 8.07
C ARG A 252 -13.64 -32.79 8.10
N MET A 253 -12.36 -32.90 8.46
CA MET A 253 -11.69 -34.19 8.65
C MET A 253 -12.33 -34.98 9.80
N GLN A 254 -12.61 -34.31 10.92
CA GLN A 254 -13.28 -34.92 12.07
C GLN A 254 -14.68 -35.42 11.69
N ASP A 255 -15.49 -34.60 11.02
CA ASP A 255 -16.83 -34.98 10.56
C ASP A 255 -16.78 -36.21 9.64
N ARG A 256 -15.78 -36.26 8.76
CA ARG A 256 -15.57 -37.42 7.89
C ARG A 256 -15.26 -38.68 8.69
N LEU A 257 -14.40 -38.61 9.70
CA LEU A 257 -14.10 -39.76 10.55
C LEU A 257 -15.34 -40.20 11.34
N THR A 258 -16.08 -39.25 11.94
CA THR A 258 -17.35 -39.54 12.63
C THR A 258 -18.33 -40.31 11.73
N ASN A 259 -18.47 -39.88 10.47
CA ASN A 259 -19.32 -40.57 9.49
C ASN A 259 -18.82 -41.98 9.14
N LEU A 260 -17.50 -42.21 9.08
CA LEU A 260 -16.93 -43.54 8.83
C LEU A 260 -17.12 -44.47 10.03
N THR A 261 -16.89 -43.97 11.25
CA THR A 261 -17.13 -44.69 12.51
C THR A 261 -18.60 -45.09 12.64
N ALA A 262 -19.54 -44.20 12.30
CA ALA A 262 -20.98 -44.50 12.32
C ALA A 262 -21.37 -45.64 11.35
N ARG A 263 -20.53 -45.92 10.34
CA ARG A 263 -20.70 -47.05 9.40
C ARG A 263 -19.99 -48.33 9.88
N GLY A 264 -19.46 -48.34 11.11
CA GLY A 264 -18.77 -49.46 11.72
C GLY A 264 -17.34 -49.67 11.20
N LEU A 265 -16.74 -48.67 10.57
CA LEU A 265 -15.36 -48.74 10.10
C LEU A 265 -14.40 -48.34 11.21
N ASP A 266 -13.28 -49.07 11.32
CA ASP A 266 -12.18 -48.68 12.18
C ASP A 266 -11.45 -47.46 11.60
N VAL A 267 -11.36 -46.40 12.39
CA VAL A 267 -10.72 -45.13 12.01
C VAL A 267 -9.57 -44.75 12.95
N SER A 268 -9.14 -45.66 13.84
CA SER A 268 -8.20 -45.38 14.92
C SER A 268 -6.89 -44.72 14.45
N ASP A 269 -6.27 -45.23 13.38
CA ASP A 269 -5.06 -44.65 12.80
C ASP A 269 -5.30 -43.23 12.25
N ALA A 270 -6.39 -43.04 11.50
CA ALA A 270 -6.75 -41.74 10.93
C ALA A 270 -7.10 -40.72 12.03
N GLN A 271 -7.72 -41.17 13.14
CA GLN A 271 -8.05 -40.35 14.29
C GLN A 271 -6.78 -39.93 15.07
N THR A 272 -5.79 -40.82 15.17
CA THR A 272 -4.47 -40.51 15.74
C THR A 272 -3.76 -39.44 14.93
N ILE A 273 -3.73 -39.57 13.60
CA ILE A 273 -3.10 -38.59 12.71
C ILE A 273 -3.83 -37.23 12.77
N LEU A 274 -5.17 -37.22 12.76
CA LEU A 274 -5.93 -35.98 12.91
C LEU A 274 -5.66 -35.26 14.26
N SER A 275 -5.42 -36.02 15.32
CA SER A 275 -5.05 -35.46 16.63
C SER A 275 -3.68 -34.80 16.58
N GLN A 276 -2.72 -35.39 15.86
CA GLN A 276 -1.40 -34.79 15.62
C GLN A 276 -1.50 -33.52 14.76
N ILE A 277 -2.32 -33.53 13.70
CA ILE A 277 -2.59 -32.32 12.89
C ILE A 277 -3.15 -31.22 13.78
N THR A 278 -4.19 -31.51 14.56
CA THR A 278 -4.85 -30.53 15.44
C THR A 278 -3.88 -29.96 16.49
N ALA A 279 -2.95 -30.77 16.99
CA ALA A 279 -1.94 -30.31 17.95
C ALA A 279 -0.97 -29.26 17.36
N LEU A 280 -0.80 -29.20 16.03
CA LEU A 280 0.01 -28.17 15.37
C LEU A 280 -0.66 -26.80 15.31
N GLN A 281 -1.94 -26.67 15.68
CA GLN A 281 -2.67 -25.42 15.63
C GLN A 281 -2.03 -24.32 16.48
N SER A 282 -1.59 -24.65 17.70
CA SER A 282 -0.97 -23.68 18.60
C SER A 282 0.39 -23.22 18.07
N GLN A 283 1.18 -24.14 17.53
CA GLN A 283 2.47 -23.82 16.89
C GLN A 283 2.27 -22.95 15.66
N LEU A 284 1.28 -23.27 14.80
CA LEU A 284 0.92 -22.44 13.67
C LEU A 284 0.49 -21.04 14.12
N GLN A 285 -0.35 -20.94 15.15
CA GLN A 285 -0.81 -19.66 15.69
C GLN A 285 0.36 -18.82 16.23
N THR A 286 1.25 -19.40 17.02
CA THR A 286 2.43 -18.70 17.54
C THR A 286 3.41 -18.31 16.43
N ALA A 287 3.66 -19.21 15.48
CA ALA A 287 4.55 -18.94 14.35
C ALA A 287 4.02 -17.84 13.44
N LEU A 288 2.70 -17.84 13.20
CA LEU A 288 2.00 -16.73 12.56
C LEU A 288 2.22 -15.49 13.41
N GLN A 289 1.71 -15.39 14.64
CA GLN A 289 1.83 -14.21 15.52
C GLN A 289 3.23 -13.58 15.60
N ASN A 290 4.30 -14.38 15.60
CA ASN A 290 5.67 -13.92 15.73
C ASN A 290 6.40 -13.66 14.39
N HIS A 291 5.71 -13.82 13.25
CA HIS A 291 6.33 -13.77 11.92
C HIS A 291 7.52 -14.74 11.76
N ASP A 292 7.49 -15.87 12.46
CA ASP A 292 8.60 -16.82 12.47
C ASP A 292 8.54 -17.72 11.23
N GLN A 293 9.23 -17.27 10.17
CA GLN A 293 9.26 -17.98 8.90
C GLN A 293 9.89 -19.37 9.00
N SER A 294 10.83 -19.57 9.93
CA SER A 294 11.47 -20.87 10.16
C SER A 294 10.47 -21.85 10.76
N THR A 295 9.77 -21.43 11.82
CA THR A 295 8.73 -22.25 12.46
C THR A 295 7.56 -22.48 11.51
N LEU A 296 7.13 -21.49 10.73
CA LEU A 296 6.10 -21.66 9.70
C LEU A 296 6.50 -22.71 8.65
N SER A 297 7.75 -22.71 8.20
CA SER A 297 8.25 -23.69 7.22
C SER A 297 8.30 -25.11 7.81
N SER A 298 8.71 -25.23 9.07
CA SER A 298 8.71 -26.48 9.82
C SER A 298 7.29 -27.04 10.00
N VAL A 299 6.36 -26.21 10.50
CA VAL A 299 4.94 -26.58 10.70
C VAL A 299 4.30 -26.98 9.36
N ASN A 300 4.53 -26.23 8.27
CA ASN A 300 4.01 -26.59 6.96
C ASN A 300 4.53 -27.96 6.46
N SER A 301 5.82 -28.25 6.68
CA SER A 301 6.41 -29.53 6.27
C SER A 301 5.83 -30.70 7.07
N GLN A 302 5.59 -30.50 8.37
CA GLN A 302 4.93 -31.48 9.23
C GLN A 302 3.47 -31.70 8.82
N LEU A 303 2.73 -30.62 8.56
CA LEU A 303 1.36 -30.70 8.06
C LEU A 303 1.27 -31.44 6.74
N GLU A 304 2.17 -31.18 5.80
CA GLU A 304 2.19 -31.88 4.51
C GLU A 304 2.42 -33.39 4.69
N SER A 305 3.36 -33.79 5.55
CA SER A 305 3.60 -35.20 5.86
C SER A 305 2.39 -35.86 6.53
N LEU A 306 1.77 -35.20 7.51
CA LEU A 306 0.62 -35.72 8.23
C LEU A 306 -0.63 -35.81 7.34
N ASP A 307 -0.86 -34.83 6.46
CA ASP A 307 -1.96 -34.85 5.49
C ASP A 307 -1.81 -36.00 4.50
N GLN A 308 -0.58 -36.30 4.06
CA GLN A 308 -0.30 -37.47 3.22
C GLN A 308 -0.59 -38.77 3.95
N GLN A 309 -0.17 -38.90 5.22
CA GLN A 309 -0.46 -40.06 6.05
C GLN A 309 -1.96 -40.24 6.29
N TYR A 310 -2.68 -39.14 6.60
CA TYR A 310 -4.13 -39.15 6.77
C TYR A 310 -4.85 -39.62 5.50
N ALA A 311 -4.42 -39.11 4.33
CA ALA A 311 -4.96 -39.54 3.05
C ALA A 311 -4.70 -41.03 2.76
N GLN A 312 -3.54 -41.56 3.14
CA GLN A 312 -3.22 -42.99 3.02
C GLN A 312 -4.07 -43.84 3.97
N ALA A 313 -4.22 -43.43 5.23
CA ALA A 313 -5.08 -44.12 6.20
C ALA A 313 -6.53 -44.21 5.68
N LEU A 314 -7.08 -43.13 5.13
CA LEU A 314 -8.40 -43.15 4.51
C LEU A 314 -8.52 -44.09 3.31
N GLN A 315 -7.46 -44.24 2.51
CA GLN A 315 -7.44 -45.21 1.41
C GLN A 315 -7.47 -46.66 1.93
N GLN A 316 -6.72 -46.94 2.99
CA GLN A 316 -6.70 -48.26 3.64
C GLN A 316 -8.08 -48.60 4.24
N ILE A 317 -8.70 -47.67 4.96
CA ILE A 317 -10.07 -47.83 5.50
C ILE A 317 -11.06 -48.15 4.38
N THR A 318 -10.97 -47.42 3.26
CA THR A 318 -11.84 -47.64 2.09
C THR A 318 -11.60 -49.01 1.45
N ALA A 319 -10.34 -49.46 1.38
CA ALA A 319 -10.00 -50.78 0.84
C ALA A 319 -10.52 -51.92 1.75
N GLN A 320 -10.39 -51.77 3.07
CA GLN A 320 -10.92 -52.71 4.06
C GLN A 320 -12.46 -52.77 4.02
N ALA A 321 -13.14 -51.63 3.92
CA ALA A 321 -14.59 -51.59 3.78
C ALA A 321 -15.08 -52.36 2.54
N ARG A 322 -14.35 -52.23 1.42
CA ARG A 322 -14.66 -52.97 0.18
C ARG A 322 -14.44 -54.47 0.32
N SER A 323 -13.36 -54.90 0.97
CA SER A 323 -13.10 -56.33 1.16
C SER A 323 -14.13 -56.96 2.12
N GLN A 324 -14.52 -56.26 3.19
CA GLN A 324 -15.58 -56.71 4.09
C GLN A 324 -16.92 -56.86 3.36
N LEU A 325 -17.31 -55.90 2.53
CA LEU A 325 -18.54 -55.98 1.73
C LEU A 325 -18.48 -57.14 0.72
N ALA A 326 -17.35 -57.35 0.06
CA ALA A 326 -17.16 -58.47 -0.86
C ALA A 326 -17.31 -59.82 -0.13
N ASN A 327 -16.72 -59.96 1.06
CA ASN A 327 -16.81 -61.16 1.89
C ASN A 327 -18.25 -61.42 2.36
N GLN A 328 -18.96 -60.38 2.84
CA GLN A 328 -20.38 -60.52 3.20
C GLN A 328 -21.24 -60.91 2.00
N THR A 329 -20.97 -60.35 0.82
CA THR A 329 -21.70 -60.70 -0.41
C THR A 329 -21.46 -62.16 -0.80
N ALA A 330 -20.21 -62.64 -0.68
CA ALA A 330 -19.86 -64.04 -0.92
C ALA A 330 -20.56 -64.98 0.07
N GLN A 331 -20.50 -64.69 1.37
CA GLN A 331 -21.20 -65.47 2.40
C GLN A 331 -22.71 -65.50 2.20
N ASN A 332 -23.33 -64.38 1.82
CA ASN A 332 -24.76 -64.33 1.53
C ASN A 332 -25.14 -65.15 0.29
N ARG A 333 -24.27 -65.23 -0.73
CA ARG A 333 -24.47 -66.14 -1.86
C ARG A 333 -24.37 -67.60 -1.43
N GLU A 334 -23.34 -67.96 -0.67
CA GLU A 334 -23.16 -69.32 -0.15
C GLU A 334 -24.35 -69.77 0.70
N ASN A 335 -24.83 -68.91 1.60
CA ASN A 335 -26.01 -69.20 2.44
C ASN A 335 -27.29 -69.37 1.62
N ARG A 336 -27.48 -68.59 0.54
CA ARG A 336 -28.59 -68.78 -0.39
C ARG A 336 -28.51 -70.11 -1.12
N THR A 337 -27.36 -70.45 -1.68
CA THR A 337 -27.15 -71.72 -2.40
C THR A 337 -27.30 -72.93 -1.46
N ALA A 338 -26.86 -72.82 -0.21
CA ALA A 338 -27.06 -73.85 0.81
C ALA A 338 -28.54 -74.01 1.21
N GLY A 339 -29.30 -72.91 1.28
CA GLY A 339 -30.75 -72.92 1.52
C GLY A 339 -31.53 -73.58 0.38
N GLU A 340 -31.23 -73.25 -0.87
CA GLU A 340 -31.87 -73.83 -2.07
C GLU A 340 -31.62 -75.34 -2.23
N ARG A 341 -30.43 -75.83 -1.83
CA ARG A 341 -30.15 -77.28 -1.82
C ARG A 341 -30.97 -78.05 -0.79
N ARG A 342 -31.28 -77.44 0.36
CA ARG A 342 -32.11 -78.07 1.40
C ARG A 342 -33.59 -78.16 1.02
N THR A 343 -34.12 -77.17 0.30
CA THR A 343 -35.50 -77.22 -0.20
C THR A 343 -35.68 -78.22 -1.34
N ASN A 344 -34.70 -78.40 -2.23
CA ASN A 344 -34.79 -79.41 -3.30
C ASN A 344 -34.65 -80.87 -2.81
N GLN A 345 -34.04 -81.12 -1.64
CA GLN A 345 -34.00 -82.47 -1.04
C GLN A 345 -35.33 -82.87 -0.36
N SER A 346 -36.22 -81.93 -0.03
CA SER A 346 -37.50 -82.24 0.63
C SER A 346 -38.65 -82.53 -0.34
N VAL A 347 -38.48 -82.30 -1.65
CA VAL A 347 -39.56 -82.48 -2.66
C VAL A 347 -39.42 -83.81 -3.44
N GLY A 348 -38.31 -84.55 -3.28
CA GLY A 348 -38.06 -85.81 -3.97
C GLY A 348 -38.68 -87.08 -3.37
N GLY A 349 -39.56 -86.97 -2.36
CA GLY A 349 -39.97 -88.09 -1.51
C GLY A 349 -41.44 -88.53 -1.55
N PHE A 350 -42.29 -87.99 -2.44
CA PHE A 350 -43.70 -88.39 -2.53
C PHE A 350 -43.98 -89.09 -3.87
N ALA A 351 -43.64 -90.38 -3.94
CA ALA A 351 -44.16 -91.28 -4.97
C ALA A 351 -45.54 -91.82 -4.53
N PRO A 352 -46.64 -91.54 -5.24
CA PRO A 352 -47.94 -92.07 -4.89
C PRO A 352 -48.03 -93.55 -5.28
N LYS A 353 -48.30 -94.42 -4.28
CA LYS A 353 -48.69 -95.80 -4.54
C LYS A 353 -50.11 -95.81 -5.09
N PHE A 354 -50.27 -96.28 -6.32
CA PHE A 354 -51.56 -96.72 -6.87
C PHE A 354 -51.45 -98.18 -7.31
N GLY A 355 -52.40 -98.98 -6.82
CA GLY A 355 -52.96 -100.19 -7.43
C GLY A 355 -52.00 -101.33 -7.73
#